data_AF-A0A9E7DJ33-F1
#
_entry.id   AF-A0A9E7DJ33-F1
#
_cell.length_a   1.000
_cell.length_b   1.000
_cell.length_c   1.000
_cell.angle_alpha   90.00
_cell.angle_beta   90.00
_cell.angle_gamma   90.00
#
_symmetry.space_group_name_H-M   'P 1'
#
loop_
_entity.id
_entity.type
_entity.pdbx_description
1 polymer ?
#
loop_
_entity_poly.entity_id
_entity_poly.type
_entity_poly.pdbx_seq_one_letter_code
_entity_poly.pdbx_strand_id
1 'polypeptide(L)'
;MKKKISLLLVVLMLVTFMPMSMAVSEERSMESSQKFTVNGEARDIRAYIIKGKNYLKLRDAAAALKGTKAQFQVDYDKEKNLVMIETNKPYEDLSNTKIYSSQKKLWATMKDMDILFNGKERKLKSAFIIDTNYIELRDLAKLLGFSVGYDAPTKIVAITSDKVKMPCLLDFELEDFDGKKYNIADILAEHEYTLVNVWSTEYAQCKKELPDLTKLANDYNGKAGFLGVIHNIEPLTSTSSDYDKKTREENITTAKDLLNQAYAKYANLCPSQAAEKYFNFKIKAFPTVFIFDSEGNILETFIGVGAHGFYEKYERALKKYIK
;
A
#
# COMPACT_ATOMS: atom_id res chain seq x y z
N MET A 1 6.81 -41.95 86.97
CA MET A 1 7.72 -40.78 87.10
C MET A 1 8.48 -40.57 85.80
N LYS A 2 8.60 -39.31 85.38
CA LYS A 2 9.24 -38.80 84.15
C LYS A 2 10.67 -39.35 83.96
N LYS A 3 11.11 -39.54 82.69
CA LYS A 3 12.21 -38.77 82.07
C LYS A 3 12.59 -39.26 80.66
N LYS A 4 12.46 -38.33 79.71
CA LYS A 4 13.36 -37.96 78.59
C LYS A 4 14.02 -39.11 77.78
N ILE A 5 13.55 -39.28 76.54
CA ILE A 5 14.37 -39.84 75.45
C ILE A 5 14.70 -38.68 74.49
N SER A 6 15.99 -38.46 74.32
CA SER A 6 16.62 -37.42 73.51
C SER A 6 17.23 -38.06 72.26
N LEU A 7 16.70 -37.67 71.10
CA LEU A 7 17.36 -37.19 69.86
C LEU A 7 18.52 -37.95 69.16
N LEU A 8 18.44 -37.90 67.82
CA LEU A 8 19.39 -38.21 66.72
C LEU A 8 19.54 -39.71 66.35
N LEU A 9 19.51 -40.14 65.08
CA LEU A 9 19.95 -39.50 63.83
C LEU A 9 19.28 -40.23 62.64
N VAL A 10 18.53 -39.52 61.78
CA VAL A 10 18.18 -40.00 60.42
C VAL A 10 18.47 -38.89 59.43
N VAL A 11 19.48 -39.15 58.59
CA VAL A 11 19.81 -38.42 57.37
C VAL A 11 18.92 -38.99 56.26
N LEU A 12 18.10 -38.18 55.58
CA LEU A 12 17.95 -38.25 54.11
C LEU A 12 17.07 -37.13 53.51
N MET A 13 17.66 -36.43 52.54
CA MET A 13 17.07 -35.73 51.38
C MET A 13 16.10 -34.56 51.61
N LEU A 14 16.70 -33.38 51.83
CA LEU A 14 16.21 -32.15 51.20
C LEU A 14 16.43 -32.26 49.68
N VAL A 15 15.37 -32.58 48.93
CA VAL A 15 15.32 -32.24 47.51
C VAL A 15 15.09 -30.74 47.44
N THR A 16 16.17 -29.97 47.35
CA THR A 16 16.07 -28.57 46.96
C THR A 16 15.53 -28.52 45.54
N PHE A 17 14.27 -28.11 45.38
CA PHE A 17 13.76 -27.60 44.12
C PHE A 17 14.65 -26.42 43.70
N MET A 18 15.67 -26.67 42.89
CA MET A 18 16.27 -25.60 42.11
C MET A 18 15.18 -25.13 41.14
N PRO A 19 14.78 -23.83 41.16
CA PRO A 19 13.97 -23.31 40.07
C PRO A 19 14.77 -23.51 38.78
N MET A 20 14.19 -24.24 37.84
CA MET A 20 14.70 -24.34 36.47
C MET A 20 14.71 -22.92 35.90
N SER A 21 15.88 -22.27 35.94
CA SER A 21 16.07 -21.00 35.26
C SER A 21 15.85 -21.25 33.77
N MET A 22 14.76 -20.73 33.22
CA MET A 22 14.65 -20.56 31.78
C MET A 22 15.84 -19.68 31.38
N ALA A 23 16.82 -20.26 30.67
CA ALA A 23 18.07 -19.57 30.34
C ALA A 23 17.76 -18.38 29.43
N VAL A 24 17.74 -17.19 30.00
CA VAL A 24 17.71 -15.92 29.29
C VAL A 24 19.14 -15.60 28.88
N SER A 25 19.43 -15.60 27.58
CA SER A 25 20.78 -15.27 27.08
C SER A 25 20.85 -13.81 26.65
N GLU A 26 21.86 -13.09 27.11
CA GLU A 26 22.16 -11.74 26.63
C GLU A 26 23.12 -11.79 25.44
N GLU A 27 22.81 -11.01 24.41
CA GLU A 27 23.59 -10.94 23.18
C GLU A 27 23.92 -9.49 22.85
N ARG A 28 25.12 -9.26 22.33
CA ARG A 28 25.50 -7.92 21.88
C ARG A 28 24.72 -7.56 20.63
N SER A 29 24.05 -6.42 20.65
CA SER A 29 23.34 -5.85 19.50
C SER A 29 24.00 -4.58 18.99
N MET A 30 23.88 -4.34 17.69
CA MET A 30 24.33 -3.12 17.04
C MET A 30 23.19 -2.57 16.19
N GLU A 31 22.86 -1.30 16.34
CA GLU A 31 21.84 -0.67 15.49
C GLU A 31 22.28 -0.78 14.03
N SER A 32 21.37 -1.22 13.17
CA SER A 32 21.66 -1.44 11.75
C SER A 32 21.83 -0.10 11.03
N SER A 33 22.85 -0.01 10.18
CA SER A 33 23.02 1.09 9.22
C SER A 33 22.55 0.73 7.81
N GLN A 34 21.99 -0.47 7.64
CA GLN A 34 21.47 -0.94 6.35
C GLN A 34 20.19 -0.21 6.00
N LYS A 35 19.97 -0.01 4.70
CA LYS A 35 18.72 0.53 4.17
C LYS A 35 17.76 -0.62 3.89
N PHE A 36 16.48 -0.39 4.10
CA PHE A 36 15.44 -1.37 3.80
C PHE A 36 14.56 -0.86 2.67
N THR A 37 14.23 -1.74 1.74
CA THR A 37 13.25 -1.46 0.69
C THR A 37 12.16 -2.52 0.69
N VAL A 38 10.91 -2.14 0.44
CA VAL A 38 9.81 -3.06 0.14
C VAL A 38 9.43 -2.83 -1.32
N ASN A 39 9.56 -3.87 -2.15
CA ASN A 39 9.29 -3.79 -3.61
C ASN A 39 10.04 -2.64 -4.30
N GLY A 40 11.28 -2.37 -3.88
CA GLY A 40 12.13 -1.31 -4.44
C GLY A 40 11.91 0.09 -3.86
N GLU A 41 10.88 0.29 -3.05
CA GLU A 41 10.62 1.55 -2.34
C GLU A 41 11.31 1.57 -0.98
N ALA A 42 12.01 2.65 -0.65
CA ALA A 42 12.66 2.80 0.65
C ALA A 42 11.64 2.87 1.79
N ARG A 43 11.89 2.14 2.87
CA ARG A 43 11.07 2.13 4.08
C ARG A 43 11.92 2.38 5.31
N ASP A 44 11.38 3.15 6.25
CA ASP A 44 12.01 3.36 7.55
C ASP A 44 11.66 2.17 8.45
N ILE A 45 12.66 1.33 8.72
CA ILE A 45 12.51 0.14 9.54
C ILE A 45 13.65 0.11 10.54
N ARG A 46 13.31 0.24 11.83
CA ARG A 46 14.32 0.10 12.87
C ARG A 46 14.75 -1.34 13.01
N ALA A 47 16.06 -1.56 12.91
CA ALA A 47 16.64 -2.89 13.01
C ALA A 47 17.95 -2.92 13.80
N TYR A 48 18.23 -4.06 14.41
CA TYR A 48 19.52 -4.38 15.02
C TYR A 48 20.16 -5.58 14.33
N ILE A 49 21.49 -5.62 14.33
CA ILE A 49 22.28 -6.77 13.94
C ILE A 49 22.70 -7.52 15.21
N ILE A 50 22.29 -8.79 15.31
CA ILE A 50 22.66 -9.70 16.41
C ILE A 50 23.17 -10.98 15.75
N LYS A 51 24.40 -11.39 16.07
CA LYS A 51 25.09 -12.55 15.44
C LYS A 51 25.00 -12.55 13.91
N GLY A 52 25.15 -11.37 13.29
CA GLY A 52 25.12 -11.21 11.83
C GLY A 52 23.72 -11.29 11.19
N LYS A 53 22.64 -11.35 11.97
CA LYS A 53 21.26 -11.41 11.49
C LYS A 53 20.50 -10.12 11.77
N ASN A 54 19.57 -9.77 10.89
CA ASN A 54 18.67 -8.62 11.05
C ASN A 54 17.52 -8.94 12.00
N TYR A 55 17.35 -8.12 13.03
CA TYR A 55 16.22 -8.15 13.94
C TYR A 55 15.44 -6.84 13.81
N LEU A 56 14.18 -6.90 13.39
CA LEU A 56 13.36 -5.73 13.08
C LEU A 56 12.37 -5.46 14.21
N LYS A 57 12.08 -4.19 14.44
CA LYS A 57 10.94 -3.79 15.26
C LYS A 57 9.66 -4.24 14.57
N LEU A 58 8.87 -5.06 15.26
CA LEU A 58 7.71 -5.76 14.67
C LEU A 58 6.68 -4.80 14.06
N ARG A 59 6.39 -3.67 14.74
CA ARG A 59 5.44 -2.64 14.26
C ARG A 59 5.96 -1.89 13.04
N ASP A 60 7.26 -1.63 12.96
CA ASP A 60 7.85 -0.95 11.79
C ASP A 60 7.79 -1.87 10.56
N ALA A 61 8.00 -3.18 10.75
CA ALA A 61 7.80 -4.17 9.70
C ALA A 61 6.33 -4.25 9.25
N ALA A 62 5.38 -4.16 10.18
CA ALA A 62 3.94 -4.13 9.87
C ALA A 62 3.57 -2.89 9.03
N ALA A 63 4.06 -1.71 9.43
CA ALA A 63 3.88 -0.47 8.67
C ALA A 63 4.51 -0.55 7.27
N ALA A 64 5.70 -1.14 7.16
CA ALA A 64 6.41 -1.26 5.89
C ALA A 64 5.75 -2.24 4.90
N LEU A 65 5.06 -3.27 5.41
CA LEU A 65 4.39 -4.31 4.59
C LEU A 65 2.91 -4.00 4.28
N LYS A 66 2.36 -2.89 4.77
CA LYS A 66 1.01 -2.42 4.43
C LYS A 66 0.86 -2.30 2.91
N GLY A 67 -0.25 -2.80 2.37
CA GLY A 67 -0.46 -2.81 0.91
C GLY A 67 0.11 -4.04 0.19
N THR A 68 0.72 -4.98 0.91
CA THR A 68 1.26 -6.23 0.34
C THR A 68 0.49 -7.45 0.84
N LYS A 69 0.65 -8.62 0.19
CA LYS A 69 0.07 -9.90 0.65
C LYS A 69 0.60 -10.32 2.01
N ALA A 70 1.78 -9.85 2.39
CA ALA A 70 2.38 -10.06 3.71
C ALA A 70 1.96 -9.00 4.74
N GLN A 71 0.94 -8.17 4.48
CA GLN A 71 0.42 -7.22 5.46
C GLN A 71 -0.15 -7.92 6.70
N PHE A 72 0.02 -7.28 7.85
CA PHE A 72 -0.49 -7.78 9.12
C PHE A 72 -0.73 -6.64 10.12
N GLN A 73 -1.70 -6.83 11.01
CA GLN A 73 -1.96 -5.98 12.16
C GLN A 73 -1.18 -6.50 13.38
N VAL A 74 -0.72 -5.58 14.23
CA VAL A 74 -0.06 -5.89 15.50
C VAL A 74 -0.76 -5.17 16.64
N ASP A 75 -1.35 -5.97 17.52
CA ASP A 75 -2.00 -5.48 18.74
C ASP A 75 -1.30 -6.05 19.98
N TYR A 76 -1.52 -5.41 21.12
CA TYR A 76 -0.93 -5.82 22.40
C TYR A 76 -1.98 -5.76 23.50
N ASP A 77 -2.27 -6.92 24.10
CA ASP A 77 -3.10 -7.03 25.29
C ASP A 77 -2.19 -6.87 26.52
N LYS A 78 -2.29 -5.71 27.18
CA LYS A 78 -1.46 -5.37 28.35
C LYS A 78 -1.78 -6.24 29.56
N GLU A 79 -3.04 -6.65 29.74
CA GLU A 79 -3.47 -7.45 30.89
C GLU A 79 -2.93 -8.88 30.79
N LYS A 80 -2.92 -9.42 29.57
CA LYS A 80 -2.41 -10.78 29.30
C LYS A 80 -0.94 -10.80 28.91
N ASN A 81 -0.29 -9.64 28.77
CA ASN A 81 1.07 -9.51 28.26
C ASN A 81 1.27 -10.27 26.94
N LEU A 82 0.28 -10.16 26.03
CA LEU A 82 0.16 -10.99 24.84
C LEU A 82 0.22 -10.13 23.57
N VAL A 83 1.12 -10.49 22.65
CA VAL A 83 1.21 -9.86 21.33
C VAL A 83 0.30 -10.63 20.35
N MET A 84 -0.57 -9.91 19.66
CA MET A 84 -1.49 -10.47 18.68
C MET A 84 -1.05 -10.05 17.28
N ILE A 85 -0.99 -11.02 16.36
CA ILE A 85 -0.63 -10.83 14.96
C ILE A 85 -1.76 -11.37 14.08
N GLU A 86 -2.38 -10.49 13.30
CA GLU A 86 -3.45 -10.84 12.36
C GLU A 86 -2.98 -10.59 10.93
N THR A 87 -2.80 -11.64 10.13
CA THR A 87 -2.39 -11.53 8.72
C THR A 87 -3.53 -11.05 7.82
N ASN A 88 -3.21 -10.53 6.64
CA ASN A 88 -4.17 -10.00 5.64
C ASN A 88 -4.94 -8.76 6.10
N LYS A 89 -4.58 -8.18 7.25
CA LYS A 89 -5.14 -6.93 7.76
C LYS A 89 -4.06 -5.84 7.66
N PRO A 90 -4.36 -4.67 7.06
CA PRO A 90 -3.40 -3.58 6.99
C PRO A 90 -3.06 -3.07 8.38
N TYR A 91 -1.81 -2.66 8.59
CA TYR A 91 -1.40 -2.07 9.85
C TYR A 91 -2.06 -0.70 10.07
N GLU A 92 -2.70 -0.54 11.22
CA GLU A 92 -3.21 0.73 11.75
C GLU A 92 -2.43 1.04 13.03
N ASP A 93 -1.75 2.19 13.06
CA ASP A 93 -1.01 2.60 14.24
C ASP A 93 -1.97 3.13 15.30
N LEU A 94 -2.28 2.28 16.28
CA LEU A 94 -3.13 2.61 17.42
C LEU A 94 -2.32 3.11 18.62
N SER A 95 -1.02 3.39 18.44
CA SER A 95 -0.11 3.73 19.54
C SER A 95 0.36 5.19 19.53
N ASN A 96 0.39 5.81 20.72
CA ASN A 96 1.11 7.07 20.94
C ASN A 96 2.61 6.76 20.92
N THR A 97 3.26 6.92 19.76
CA THR A 97 4.67 6.58 19.55
C THR A 97 5.60 7.26 20.58
N LYS A 98 6.29 6.45 21.40
CA LYS A 98 7.47 6.90 22.15
C LYS A 98 8.65 7.01 21.17
N ILE A 99 9.22 8.21 21.07
CA ILE A 99 10.49 8.45 20.38
C ILE A 99 11.60 7.88 21.28
N TYR A 100 12.26 6.81 20.85
CA TYR A 100 13.38 6.22 21.58
C TYR A 100 14.70 6.78 21.04
N SER A 101 15.61 7.15 21.94
CA SER A 101 16.95 7.62 21.57
C SER A 101 17.72 6.57 20.76
N SER A 102 18.51 7.03 19.80
CA SER A 102 19.43 6.17 19.01
C SER A 102 20.64 5.83 19.87
N GLN A 103 20.68 4.61 20.39
CA GLN A 103 21.84 4.08 21.09
C GLN A 103 22.53 3.04 20.21
N LYS A 104 23.75 3.34 19.77
CA LYS A 104 24.48 2.57 18.75
C LYS A 104 24.80 1.12 19.15
N LYS A 105 24.90 0.83 20.45
CA LYS A 105 25.22 -0.51 20.99
C LYS A 105 24.41 -0.75 22.26
N LEU A 106 23.76 -1.90 22.31
CA LEU A 106 22.92 -2.33 23.43
C LEU A 106 23.12 -3.82 23.68
N TRP A 107 22.62 -4.28 24.83
CA TRP A 107 22.42 -5.70 25.09
C TRP A 107 21.00 -6.08 24.68
N ALA A 108 20.87 -7.21 24.00
CA ALA A 108 19.60 -7.82 23.66
C ALA A 108 19.36 -8.99 24.58
N THR A 109 18.22 -8.96 25.27
CA THR A 109 17.75 -10.10 26.05
C THR A 109 17.00 -11.05 25.11
N MET A 110 17.60 -12.19 24.78
CA MET A 110 16.96 -13.17 23.90
C MET A 110 15.95 -13.99 24.68
N LYS A 111 14.70 -14.04 24.20
CA LYS A 111 13.62 -14.79 24.85
C LYS A 111 12.60 -15.28 23.84
N ASP A 112 11.93 -16.37 24.19
CA ASP A 112 10.70 -16.76 23.50
C ASP A 112 9.57 -15.83 23.93
N MET A 113 8.86 -15.29 22.94
CA MET A 113 7.68 -14.47 23.12
C MET A 113 6.45 -15.29 22.74
N ASP A 114 5.52 -15.42 23.67
CA ASP A 114 4.21 -16.00 23.39
C ASP A 114 3.38 -14.99 22.58
N ILE A 115 2.81 -15.48 21.47
CA ILE A 115 2.02 -14.68 20.55
C ILE A 115 0.71 -15.39 20.21
N LEU A 116 -0.30 -14.62 19.86
CA LEU A 116 -1.51 -15.11 19.20
C LEU A 116 -1.41 -14.79 17.70
N PHE A 117 -1.06 -15.78 16.89
CA PHE A 117 -0.93 -15.64 15.45
C PHE A 117 -2.20 -16.17 14.77
N ASN A 118 -3.02 -15.28 14.20
CA ASN A 118 -4.32 -15.60 13.62
C ASN A 118 -5.20 -16.42 14.58
N GLY A 119 -5.30 -15.98 15.83
CA GLY A 119 -6.08 -16.65 16.88
C GLY A 119 -5.46 -17.94 17.43
N LYS A 120 -4.27 -18.34 16.98
CA LYS A 120 -3.58 -19.55 17.46
C LYS A 120 -2.31 -19.19 18.23
N GLU A 121 -2.15 -19.76 19.42
CA GLU A 121 -0.95 -19.56 20.23
C GLU A 121 0.29 -20.11 19.54
N ARG A 122 1.38 -19.33 19.56
CA ARG A 122 2.70 -19.69 19.06
C ARG A 122 3.80 -19.06 19.90
N LYS A 123 5.00 -19.62 19.82
CA LYS A 123 6.23 -19.00 20.33
C LYS A 123 7.05 -18.42 19.19
N LEU A 124 7.54 -17.21 19.38
CA LEU A 124 8.43 -16.53 18.44
C LEU A 124 9.69 -16.09 19.18
N LYS A 125 10.86 -16.39 18.60
CA LYS A 125 12.13 -15.91 19.15
C LYS A 125 12.19 -14.39 19.00
N SER A 126 12.45 -13.71 20.10
CA SER A 126 12.53 -12.26 20.16
C SER A 126 13.85 -11.82 20.80
N ALA A 127 14.34 -10.67 20.36
CA ALA A 127 15.37 -9.90 21.02
C ALA A 127 14.71 -8.70 21.70
N PHE A 128 14.69 -8.68 23.03
CA PHE A 128 14.14 -7.56 23.78
C PHE A 128 15.22 -6.50 23.99
N ILE A 129 15.00 -5.30 23.45
CA ILE A 129 15.94 -4.18 23.47
C ILE A 129 15.14 -2.92 23.74
N ILE A 130 15.45 -2.19 24.82
CA ILE A 130 14.75 -0.94 25.24
C ILE A 130 13.22 -1.12 25.16
N ASP A 131 12.68 -1.97 26.02
CA ASP A 131 11.25 -2.22 26.16
C ASP A 131 10.50 -2.62 24.88
N THR A 132 11.23 -3.08 23.87
CA THR A 132 10.69 -3.39 22.55
C THR A 132 11.15 -4.77 22.10
N ASN A 133 10.22 -5.57 21.56
CA ASN A 133 10.54 -6.85 20.94
C ASN A 133 10.98 -6.64 19.48
N TYR A 134 12.14 -7.17 19.14
CA TYR A 134 12.66 -7.26 17.79
C TYR A 134 12.66 -8.71 17.31
N ILE A 135 12.22 -8.95 16.08
CA ILE A 135 12.06 -10.28 15.50
C ILE A 135 13.07 -10.49 14.37
N GLU A 136 13.66 -11.67 14.29
CA GLU A 136 14.56 -12.01 13.18
C GLU A 136 13.83 -11.89 11.83
N LEU A 137 14.35 -11.06 10.92
CA LEU A 137 13.75 -10.74 9.62
C LEU A 137 13.37 -11.98 8.83
N ARG A 138 14.29 -12.96 8.76
CA ARG A 138 14.11 -14.15 7.93
C ARG A 138 13.10 -15.14 8.53
N ASP A 139 12.91 -15.12 9.85
CA ASP A 139 11.87 -15.91 10.49
C ASP A 139 10.51 -15.24 10.34
N LEU A 140 10.46 -13.90 10.43
CA LEU A 140 9.26 -13.13 10.08
C LEU A 140 8.85 -13.34 8.61
N ALA A 141 9.83 -13.39 7.69
CA ALA A 141 9.63 -13.68 6.27
C ALA A 141 8.95 -15.04 6.04
N LYS A 142 9.43 -16.09 6.71
CA LYS A 142 8.81 -17.43 6.66
C LYS A 142 7.40 -17.43 7.26
N LEU A 143 7.19 -16.68 8.35
CA LEU A 143 5.90 -16.64 9.04
C LEU A 143 4.82 -15.93 8.21
N LEU A 144 5.18 -14.87 7.49
CA LEU A 144 4.25 -13.99 6.76
C LEU A 144 4.25 -14.20 5.24
N GLY A 145 5.17 -15.00 4.69
CA GLY A 145 5.18 -15.35 3.27
C GLY A 145 5.74 -14.27 2.36
N PHE A 146 6.82 -13.59 2.76
CA PHE A 146 7.56 -12.65 1.90
C PHE A 146 9.02 -13.08 1.70
N SER A 147 9.68 -12.49 0.70
CA SER A 147 11.07 -12.80 0.34
C SER A 147 12.04 -11.71 0.83
N VAL A 148 13.29 -12.11 1.11
CA VAL A 148 14.35 -11.22 1.61
C VAL A 148 15.65 -11.44 0.84
N GLY A 149 16.05 -10.43 0.06
CA GLY A 149 17.35 -10.30 -0.59
C GLY A 149 18.28 -9.32 0.14
N TYR A 150 19.57 -9.38 -0.20
CA TYR A 150 20.57 -8.42 0.29
C TYR A 150 21.53 -8.05 -0.83
N ASP A 151 21.64 -6.75 -1.10
CA ASP A 151 22.65 -6.19 -2.00
C ASP A 151 23.84 -5.70 -1.17
N ALA A 152 24.97 -6.41 -1.26
CA ALA A 152 26.16 -6.10 -0.46
C ALA A 152 26.82 -4.74 -0.81
N PRO A 153 26.98 -4.36 -2.10
CA PRO A 153 27.57 -3.07 -2.46
C PRO A 153 26.83 -1.86 -1.90
N THR A 154 25.49 -1.85 -2.02
CA THR A 154 24.66 -0.73 -1.53
C THR A 154 24.18 -0.91 -0.09
N LYS A 155 24.41 -2.09 0.49
CA LYS A 155 23.93 -2.51 1.82
C LYS A 155 22.41 -2.40 1.96
N ILE A 156 21.68 -2.66 0.87
CA ILE A 156 20.22 -2.66 0.84
C ILE A 156 19.70 -4.05 1.17
N VAL A 157 18.82 -4.12 2.17
CA VAL A 157 17.99 -5.30 2.44
C VAL A 157 16.69 -5.14 1.67
N ALA A 158 16.50 -5.98 0.66
CA ALA A 158 15.34 -5.94 -0.22
C ALA A 158 14.27 -6.93 0.27
N ILE A 159 13.13 -6.40 0.70
CA ILE A 159 11.93 -7.16 1.03
C ILE A 159 11.02 -7.16 -0.20
N THR A 160 10.51 -8.33 -0.56
CA THR A 160 9.62 -8.48 -1.73
C THR A 160 8.37 -9.26 -1.33
N SER A 161 7.21 -8.70 -1.63
CA SER A 161 5.90 -9.32 -1.44
C SER A 161 4.95 -8.78 -2.49
N ASP A 162 4.11 -9.63 -3.08
CA ASP A 162 3.07 -9.19 -4.02
C ASP A 162 2.22 -8.08 -3.40
N LYS A 163 1.84 -7.08 -4.18
CA LYS A 163 0.87 -6.06 -3.75
C LYS A 163 -0.50 -6.71 -3.54
N VAL A 164 -1.24 -6.28 -2.52
CA VAL A 164 -2.68 -6.53 -2.41
C VAL A 164 -3.36 -5.42 -3.16
N LYS A 165 -4.27 -5.78 -4.07
CA LYS A 165 -5.17 -4.80 -4.69
C LYS A 165 -6.06 -4.24 -3.59
N MET A 166 -5.75 -3.03 -3.13
CA MET A 166 -6.60 -2.30 -2.20
C MET A 166 -7.92 -1.94 -2.91
N PRO A 167 -9.05 -1.95 -2.19
CA PRO A 167 -10.32 -1.58 -2.79
C PRO A 167 -10.26 -0.14 -3.28
N CYS A 168 -10.65 0.10 -4.52
CA CYS A 168 -10.76 1.44 -5.07
C CYS A 168 -11.85 2.22 -4.30
N LEU A 169 -11.57 3.48 -3.99
CA LEU A 169 -12.51 4.40 -3.34
C LEU A 169 -13.64 4.87 -4.27
N LEU A 170 -13.51 4.62 -5.57
CA LEU A 170 -14.47 5.01 -6.59
C LEU A 170 -15.28 3.80 -7.04
N ASP A 171 -16.59 3.96 -7.09
CA ASP A 171 -17.52 2.95 -7.58
C ASP A 171 -18.62 3.62 -8.42
N PHE A 172 -18.36 3.77 -9.71
CA PHE A 172 -19.32 4.25 -10.68
C PHE A 172 -19.05 3.65 -12.06
N GLU A 173 -20.09 3.61 -12.87
CA GLU A 173 -20.02 3.08 -14.22
C GLU A 173 -19.64 4.15 -15.25
N LEU A 174 -18.98 3.71 -16.30
CA LEU A 174 -18.76 4.40 -17.55
C LEU A 174 -19.27 3.50 -18.68
N GLU A 175 -19.58 4.07 -19.83
CA GLU A 175 -20.21 3.34 -20.95
C GLU A 175 -19.42 3.59 -22.25
N ASP A 176 -19.17 2.56 -23.04
CA ASP A 176 -18.65 2.77 -24.41
C ASP A 176 -19.76 3.22 -25.37
N PHE A 177 -19.41 3.44 -26.63
CA PHE A 177 -20.37 3.91 -27.63
C PHE A 177 -21.43 2.88 -28.03
N ASP A 178 -21.26 1.61 -27.63
CA ASP A 178 -22.18 0.52 -27.92
C ASP A 178 -23.06 0.17 -26.71
N GLY A 179 -22.95 0.93 -25.62
CA GLY A 179 -23.75 0.75 -24.42
C GLY A 179 -23.16 -0.24 -23.41
N LYS A 180 -21.97 -0.79 -23.66
CA LYS A 180 -21.33 -1.70 -22.70
C LYS A 180 -20.72 -0.89 -21.57
N LYS A 181 -20.98 -1.37 -20.36
CA LYS A 181 -20.60 -0.73 -19.11
C LYS A 181 -19.26 -1.23 -18.58
N TYR A 182 -18.53 -0.33 -17.95
CA TYR A 182 -17.24 -0.56 -17.30
C TYR A 182 -17.25 0.11 -15.93
N ASN A 183 -16.77 -0.56 -14.89
CA ASN A 183 -16.60 0.05 -13.58
C ASN A 183 -15.25 0.79 -13.53
N ILE A 184 -15.25 2.03 -13.00
CA ILE A 184 -14.02 2.82 -12.86
C ILE A 184 -12.97 2.12 -11.99
N ALA A 185 -13.39 1.39 -10.94
CA ALA A 185 -12.48 0.64 -10.08
C ALA A 185 -11.70 -0.43 -10.84
N ASP A 186 -12.33 -1.08 -11.81
CA ASP A 186 -11.68 -2.11 -12.61
C ASP A 186 -10.66 -1.49 -13.57
N ILE A 187 -11.02 -0.38 -14.22
CA ILE A 187 -10.12 0.36 -15.12
C ILE A 187 -8.89 0.86 -14.36
N LEU A 188 -9.08 1.52 -13.22
CA LEU A 188 -7.97 2.06 -12.43
C LEU A 188 -7.06 0.97 -11.87
N ALA A 189 -7.54 -0.25 -11.73
CA ALA A 189 -6.76 -1.35 -11.18
C ALA A 189 -5.84 -2.06 -12.19
N GLU A 190 -5.99 -1.78 -13.49
CA GLU A 190 -5.12 -2.37 -14.52
C GLU A 190 -3.70 -1.79 -14.46
N HIS A 191 -3.56 -0.58 -13.90
CA HIS A 191 -2.29 0.13 -13.80
C HIS A 191 -2.13 0.79 -12.43
N GLU A 192 -0.89 0.90 -11.95
CA GLU A 192 -0.63 1.60 -10.69
C GLU A 192 -1.03 3.08 -10.75
N TYR A 193 -0.90 3.69 -11.93
CA TYR A 193 -1.31 5.06 -12.20
C TYR A 193 -2.09 5.13 -13.51
N THR A 194 -3.21 5.86 -13.49
CA THR A 194 -4.05 6.09 -14.67
C THR A 194 -4.26 7.58 -14.87
N LEU A 195 -3.94 8.07 -16.07
CA LEU A 195 -4.27 9.41 -16.49
C LEU A 195 -5.70 9.43 -17.05
N VAL A 196 -6.57 10.20 -16.41
CA VAL A 196 -7.98 10.35 -16.79
C VAL A 196 -8.20 11.75 -17.35
N ASN A 197 -8.46 11.86 -18.65
CA ASN A 197 -8.78 13.13 -19.31
C ASN A 197 -10.29 13.30 -19.42
N VAL A 198 -10.83 14.36 -18.81
CA VAL A 198 -12.24 14.71 -18.97
C VAL A 198 -12.34 15.84 -19.99
N TRP A 199 -13.02 15.56 -21.10
CA TRP A 199 -13.06 16.43 -22.27
C TRP A 199 -14.46 16.50 -22.89
N SER A 200 -14.67 17.46 -23.78
CA SER A 200 -15.92 17.58 -24.54
C SER A 200 -15.63 17.91 -26.00
N THR A 201 -16.52 17.49 -26.90
CA THR A 201 -16.43 17.73 -28.34
C THR A 201 -16.62 19.22 -28.72
N GLU A 202 -17.08 20.05 -27.77
CA GLU A 202 -17.40 21.46 -27.99
C GLU A 202 -16.18 22.37 -27.79
N TYR A 203 -15.23 21.99 -26.93
CA TYR A 203 -14.10 22.83 -26.57
C TYR A 203 -12.91 22.64 -27.50
N ALA A 204 -12.50 23.71 -28.19
CA ALA A 204 -11.35 23.68 -29.11
C ALA A 204 -10.04 23.23 -28.44
N GLN A 205 -9.86 23.54 -27.15
CA GLN A 205 -8.67 23.12 -26.41
C GLN A 205 -8.65 21.61 -26.14
N CYS A 206 -9.80 20.98 -25.92
CA CYS A 206 -9.88 19.51 -25.84
C CYS A 206 -9.40 18.86 -27.15
N LYS A 207 -9.83 19.40 -28.30
CA LYS A 207 -9.42 18.89 -29.62
C LYS A 207 -7.92 19.00 -29.84
N LYS A 208 -7.31 20.10 -29.39
CA LYS A 208 -5.85 20.33 -29.46
C LYS A 208 -5.05 19.44 -28.51
N GLU A 209 -5.67 18.96 -27.43
CA GLU A 209 -5.03 18.12 -26.42
C GLU A 209 -4.97 16.64 -26.84
N LEU A 210 -5.96 16.14 -27.58
CA LEU A 210 -6.06 14.71 -27.94
C LEU A 210 -4.80 14.13 -28.63
N PRO A 211 -4.12 14.82 -29.56
CA PRO A 211 -2.89 14.30 -30.16
C PRO A 211 -1.75 14.12 -29.12
N ASP A 212 -1.61 15.05 -28.18
CA ASP A 212 -0.61 14.98 -27.12
C ASP A 212 -0.91 13.83 -26.15
N LEU A 213 -2.19 13.65 -25.78
CA LEU A 213 -2.64 12.50 -24.97
C LEU A 213 -2.41 11.17 -25.70
N THR A 214 -2.68 11.12 -27.00
CA THR A 214 -2.42 9.93 -27.82
C THR A 214 -0.93 9.60 -27.84
N LYS A 215 -0.07 10.60 -28.03
CA LYS A 215 1.38 10.43 -27.95
C LYS A 215 1.81 9.90 -26.58
N LEU A 216 1.31 10.50 -25.49
CA LEU A 216 1.60 10.03 -24.13
C LEU A 216 1.14 8.59 -23.90
N ALA A 217 -0.06 8.23 -24.33
CA ALA A 217 -0.59 6.88 -24.20
C ALA A 217 0.30 5.84 -24.91
N ASN A 218 0.87 6.21 -26.05
CA ASN A 218 1.83 5.35 -26.76
C ASN A 218 3.18 5.27 -26.04
N ASP A 219 3.73 6.41 -25.60
CA ASP A 219 5.05 6.48 -24.95
C ASP A 219 5.06 5.79 -23.57
N TYR A 220 3.91 5.76 -22.89
CA TYR A 220 3.70 5.13 -21.58
C TYR A 220 2.91 3.82 -21.67
N ASN A 221 2.79 3.22 -22.86
CA ASN A 221 2.09 1.96 -23.04
C ASN A 221 2.65 0.87 -22.10
N GLY A 222 1.74 0.21 -21.35
CA GLY A 222 2.09 -0.77 -20.33
C GLY A 222 2.67 -0.20 -19.02
N LYS A 223 2.98 1.10 -18.97
CA LYS A 223 3.51 1.78 -17.78
C LYS A 223 2.45 2.59 -17.03
N ALA A 224 1.48 3.17 -17.74
CA ALA A 224 0.36 3.90 -17.17
C ALA A 224 -0.93 3.58 -17.93
N GLY A 225 -2.06 3.66 -17.23
CA GLY A 225 -3.38 3.63 -17.85
C GLY A 225 -3.73 4.99 -18.45
N PHE A 226 -4.53 4.98 -19.51
CA PHE A 226 -5.09 6.18 -20.11
C PHE A 226 -6.58 5.99 -20.36
N LEU A 227 -7.39 6.94 -19.88
CA LEU A 227 -8.83 6.93 -20.00
C LEU A 227 -9.34 8.32 -20.38
N GLY A 228 -10.15 8.40 -21.42
CA GLY A 228 -10.95 9.59 -21.72
C GLY A 228 -12.37 9.46 -21.20
N VAL A 229 -12.88 10.53 -20.60
CA VAL A 229 -14.29 10.68 -20.21
C VAL A 229 -14.88 11.82 -21.02
N ILE A 230 -15.84 11.51 -21.89
CA ILE A 230 -16.43 12.47 -22.83
C ILE A 230 -17.66 13.11 -22.19
N HIS A 231 -17.43 14.24 -21.53
CA HIS A 231 -18.39 14.84 -20.60
C HIS A 231 -19.71 15.28 -21.23
N ASN A 232 -19.69 15.80 -22.46
CA ASN A 232 -20.90 16.27 -23.14
C ASN A 232 -21.72 15.16 -23.82
N ILE A 233 -21.32 13.89 -23.65
CA ILE A 233 -22.16 12.74 -24.02
C ILE A 233 -22.93 12.32 -22.76
N GLU A 234 -23.93 13.14 -22.40
CA GLU A 234 -24.70 13.02 -21.16
C GLU A 234 -25.45 11.67 -21.08
N PRO A 235 -25.51 11.05 -19.88
CA PRO A 235 -26.19 9.78 -19.69
C PRO A 235 -27.69 9.91 -19.92
N LEU A 236 -28.29 8.95 -20.63
CA LEU A 236 -29.74 8.88 -20.78
C LEU A 236 -30.38 8.37 -19.48
N THR A 237 -31.59 8.86 -19.22
CA THR A 237 -32.43 8.47 -18.09
C THR A 237 -33.81 8.06 -18.60
N SER A 238 -34.66 7.54 -17.72
CA SER A 238 -36.06 7.23 -18.06
C SER A 238 -36.88 8.47 -18.46
N THR A 239 -36.38 9.68 -18.19
CA THR A 239 -37.03 10.95 -18.53
C THR A 239 -36.37 11.66 -19.71
N SER A 240 -35.35 11.06 -20.35
CA SER A 240 -34.69 11.67 -21.51
C SER A 240 -35.63 11.79 -22.70
N SER A 241 -35.70 13.00 -23.24
CA SER A 241 -36.49 13.34 -24.43
C SER A 241 -35.84 12.81 -25.71
N ASP A 242 -36.58 12.82 -26.82
CA ASP A 242 -36.01 12.48 -28.12
C ASP A 242 -34.95 13.49 -28.58
N TYR A 243 -35.01 14.73 -28.09
CA TYR A 243 -33.97 15.73 -28.29
C TYR A 243 -32.66 15.33 -27.59
N ASP A 244 -32.74 14.85 -26.34
CA ASP A 244 -31.56 14.42 -25.57
C ASP A 244 -30.89 13.20 -26.23
N LYS A 245 -31.70 12.23 -26.68
CA LYS A 245 -31.19 11.05 -27.41
C LYS A 245 -30.47 11.45 -28.69
N LYS A 246 -31.10 12.33 -29.50
CA LYS A 246 -30.50 12.83 -30.74
C LYS A 246 -29.19 13.59 -30.47
N THR A 247 -29.19 14.46 -29.46
CA THR A 247 -28.00 15.23 -29.07
C THR A 247 -26.86 14.28 -28.64
N ARG A 248 -27.17 13.24 -27.87
CA ARG A 248 -26.20 12.20 -27.48
C ARG A 248 -25.60 11.50 -28.71
N GLU A 249 -26.43 11.10 -29.69
CA GLU A 249 -25.98 10.44 -30.92
C GLU A 249 -25.07 11.35 -31.78
N GLU A 250 -25.41 12.62 -31.92
CA GLU A 250 -24.61 13.62 -32.62
C GLU A 250 -23.25 13.85 -31.92
N ASN A 251 -23.24 13.92 -30.59
CA ASN A 251 -22.01 14.05 -29.81
C ASN A 251 -21.14 12.78 -29.88
N ILE A 252 -21.73 11.58 -29.87
CA ILE A 252 -21.01 10.31 -30.10
C ILE A 252 -20.34 10.31 -31.47
N THR A 253 -21.07 10.70 -32.51
CA THR A 253 -20.54 10.77 -33.89
C THR A 253 -19.34 11.71 -33.96
N THR A 254 -19.50 12.92 -33.42
CA THR A 254 -18.43 13.92 -33.37
C THR A 254 -17.22 13.42 -32.57
N ALA A 255 -17.44 12.74 -31.44
CA ALA A 255 -16.36 12.21 -30.63
C ALA A 255 -15.57 11.13 -31.37
N LYS A 256 -16.25 10.20 -32.06
CA LYS A 256 -15.60 9.17 -32.89
C LYS A 256 -14.71 9.80 -33.96
N ASP A 257 -15.18 10.83 -34.64
CA ASP A 257 -14.39 11.53 -35.66
C ASP A 257 -13.14 12.21 -35.08
N LEU A 258 -13.28 12.91 -33.95
CA LEU A 258 -12.15 13.56 -33.28
C LEU A 258 -11.11 12.56 -32.77
N LEU A 259 -11.54 11.44 -32.20
CA LEU A 259 -10.66 10.37 -31.74
C LEU A 259 -9.91 9.71 -32.91
N ASN A 260 -10.60 9.46 -34.02
CA ASN A 260 -9.98 8.95 -35.25
C ASN A 260 -8.94 9.92 -35.81
N GLN A 261 -9.25 11.22 -35.88
CA GLN A 261 -8.32 12.26 -36.35
C GLN A 261 -7.07 12.36 -35.46
N ALA A 262 -7.23 12.17 -34.15
CA ALA A 262 -6.12 12.17 -33.19
C ALA A 262 -5.37 10.83 -33.13
N TYR A 263 -5.85 9.79 -33.80
CA TYR A 263 -5.36 8.41 -33.68
C TYR A 263 -5.42 7.86 -32.25
N ALA A 264 -6.38 8.32 -31.45
CA ALA A 264 -6.55 7.96 -30.05
C ALA A 264 -7.09 6.52 -29.93
N LYS A 265 -6.26 5.61 -29.41
CA LYS A 265 -6.61 4.17 -29.23
C LYS A 265 -6.93 3.77 -27.79
N TYR A 266 -6.61 4.62 -26.82
CA TYR A 266 -6.95 4.39 -25.43
C TYR A 266 -8.47 4.52 -25.23
N ALA A 267 -9.01 3.89 -24.17
CA ALA A 267 -10.44 3.87 -23.93
C ALA A 267 -10.99 5.29 -23.76
N ASN A 268 -12.08 5.60 -24.47
CA ASN A 268 -12.81 6.86 -24.34
C ASN A 268 -14.28 6.50 -24.08
N LEU A 269 -14.78 6.85 -22.90
CA LEU A 269 -16.06 6.38 -22.38
C LEU A 269 -16.98 7.57 -22.03
N CYS A 270 -18.27 7.31 -22.12
CA CYS A 270 -19.34 8.22 -21.72
C CYS A 270 -19.60 8.07 -20.21
N PRO A 271 -19.84 9.17 -19.48
CA PRO A 271 -20.14 9.10 -18.06
C PRO A 271 -21.53 8.52 -17.79
N SER A 272 -21.68 7.72 -16.72
CA SER A 272 -22.98 7.53 -16.04
C SER A 272 -23.35 8.78 -15.23
N GLN A 273 -24.58 8.85 -14.72
CA GLN A 273 -25.01 9.97 -13.84
C GLN A 273 -24.11 10.12 -12.60
N ALA A 274 -23.65 9.00 -12.03
CA ALA A 274 -22.75 9.02 -10.88
C ALA A 274 -21.36 9.56 -11.26
N ALA A 275 -20.81 9.11 -12.40
CA ALA A 275 -19.55 9.62 -12.93
C ALA A 275 -19.63 11.12 -13.25
N GLU A 276 -20.71 11.54 -13.91
CA GLU A 276 -20.96 12.94 -14.25
C GLU A 276 -20.99 13.82 -13.00
N LYS A 277 -21.76 13.43 -11.97
CA LYS A 277 -21.80 14.14 -10.69
C LYS A 277 -20.42 14.22 -10.02
N TYR A 278 -19.66 13.13 -10.03
CA TYR A 278 -18.32 13.08 -9.47
C TYR A 278 -17.38 14.07 -10.15
N PHE A 279 -17.35 14.07 -11.49
CA PHE A 279 -16.47 14.94 -12.27
C PHE A 279 -16.93 16.41 -12.22
N ASN A 280 -18.23 16.69 -12.30
CA ASN A 280 -18.76 18.06 -12.22
C ASN A 280 -18.40 18.76 -10.91
N PHE A 281 -18.31 18.02 -9.80
CA PHE A 281 -17.89 18.60 -8.53
C PHE A 281 -16.40 18.98 -8.49
N LYS A 282 -15.58 18.41 -9.38
CA LYS A 282 -14.11 18.57 -9.39
C LYS A 282 -13.61 19.45 -10.52
N ILE A 283 -14.30 19.48 -11.64
CA ILE A 283 -13.90 20.21 -12.85
C ILE A 283 -14.30 21.67 -12.72
N LYS A 284 -13.36 22.56 -13.04
CA LYS A 284 -13.59 24.01 -13.09
C LYS A 284 -13.55 24.57 -14.51
N ALA A 285 -12.91 23.87 -15.44
CA ALA A 285 -12.82 24.22 -16.86
C ALA A 285 -12.40 23.00 -17.70
N PHE A 286 -12.66 23.04 -18.99
CA PHE A 286 -12.24 21.99 -19.93
C PHE A 286 -10.99 22.40 -20.75
N PRO A 287 -10.11 21.45 -21.08
CA PRO A 287 -10.03 20.10 -20.51
C PRO A 287 -9.56 20.11 -19.05
N THR A 288 -9.90 19.03 -18.33
CA THR A 288 -9.27 18.72 -17.03
C THR A 288 -8.71 17.31 -17.07
N VAL A 289 -7.45 17.16 -16.66
CA VAL A 289 -6.76 15.87 -16.54
C VAL A 289 -6.48 15.57 -15.08
N PHE A 290 -6.74 14.33 -14.68
CA PHE A 290 -6.40 13.80 -13.37
C PHE A 290 -5.37 12.68 -13.51
N ILE A 291 -4.47 12.57 -12.55
CA ILE A 291 -3.69 11.34 -12.35
C ILE A 291 -4.27 10.65 -11.13
N PHE A 292 -4.81 9.46 -11.34
CA PHE A 292 -5.30 8.58 -10.27
C PHE A 292 -4.28 7.50 -9.95
N ASP A 293 -4.21 7.09 -8.69
CA ASP A 293 -3.66 5.78 -8.33
C ASP A 293 -4.72 4.67 -8.48
N SER A 294 -4.29 3.41 -8.37
CA SER A 294 -5.18 2.24 -8.45
C SER A 294 -6.21 2.16 -7.32
N GLU A 295 -6.07 2.98 -6.28
CA GLU A 295 -7.00 3.06 -5.14
C GLU A 295 -8.06 4.15 -5.34
N GLY A 296 -8.02 4.90 -6.45
CA GLY A 296 -8.98 5.95 -6.75
C GLY A 296 -8.66 7.30 -6.10
N ASN A 297 -7.46 7.48 -5.55
CA ASN A 297 -7.00 8.79 -5.07
C ASN A 297 -6.50 9.64 -6.24
N ILE A 298 -6.82 10.94 -6.20
CA ILE A 298 -6.26 11.92 -7.15
C ILE A 298 -4.89 12.37 -6.62
N LEU A 299 -3.85 12.10 -7.41
CA LEU A 299 -2.47 12.51 -7.11
C LEU A 299 -2.16 13.90 -7.66
N GLU A 300 -2.60 14.18 -8.90
CA GLU A 300 -2.45 15.49 -9.55
C GLU A 300 -3.70 15.86 -10.35
N THR A 301 -3.94 17.17 -10.49
CA THR A 301 -5.03 17.73 -11.30
C THR A 301 -4.49 18.86 -12.16
N PHE A 302 -4.84 18.82 -13.44
CA PHE A 302 -4.44 19.80 -14.43
C PHE A 302 -5.66 20.40 -15.09
N ILE A 303 -5.78 21.73 -15.04
CA ILE A 303 -6.88 22.46 -15.65
C ILE A 303 -6.34 23.25 -16.84
N GLY A 304 -6.98 23.14 -18.00
CA GLY A 304 -6.70 23.92 -19.21
C GLY A 304 -5.29 23.76 -19.79
N VAL A 305 -4.94 24.67 -20.71
CA VAL A 305 -3.62 24.71 -21.38
C VAL A 305 -2.56 25.24 -20.40
N GLY A 306 -1.49 24.48 -20.19
CA GLY A 306 -0.34 24.93 -19.40
C GLY A 306 0.65 25.76 -20.21
N ALA A 307 1.61 26.40 -19.54
CA ALA A 307 2.63 27.25 -20.18
C ALA A 307 3.56 26.54 -21.19
N HIS A 308 3.60 25.20 -21.15
CA HIS A 308 4.53 24.38 -21.93
C HIS A 308 3.84 23.39 -22.88
N GLY A 309 2.57 23.60 -23.24
CA GLY A 309 1.79 22.62 -23.99
C GLY A 309 1.17 21.53 -23.10
N PHE A 310 0.47 20.56 -23.70
CA PHE A 310 -0.20 19.49 -22.95
C PHE A 310 0.76 18.33 -22.67
N TYR A 311 1.53 17.90 -23.68
CA TYR A 311 2.44 16.76 -23.56
C TYR A 311 3.43 16.92 -22.39
N GLU A 312 4.26 17.98 -22.40
CA GLU A 312 5.33 18.18 -21.42
C GLU A 312 4.79 18.39 -20.00
N LYS A 313 3.59 18.96 -19.90
CA LYS A 313 2.89 19.17 -18.62
C LYS A 313 2.57 17.84 -17.96
N TYR A 314 1.97 16.92 -18.70
CA TYR A 314 1.56 15.60 -18.18
C TYR A 314 2.74 14.64 -18.05
N GLU A 315 3.67 14.64 -19.01
CA GLU A 315 4.86 13.79 -18.96
C GLU A 315 5.70 14.07 -17.71
N ARG A 316 5.90 15.35 -17.38
CA ARG A 316 6.65 15.75 -16.18
C ARG A 316 6.01 15.23 -14.90
N ALA A 317 4.69 15.16 -14.85
CA ALA A 317 3.96 14.61 -13.71
C ALA A 317 4.09 13.09 -13.66
N LEU A 318 3.86 12.40 -14.77
CA LEU A 318 4.02 10.95 -14.86
C LEU A 318 5.42 10.49 -14.47
N LYS A 319 6.48 11.23 -14.85
CA LYS A 319 7.88 10.94 -14.44
C LYS A 319 8.13 10.99 -12.93
N LYS A 320 7.26 11.61 -12.13
CA LYS A 320 7.37 11.58 -10.66
C LYS A 320 6.95 10.24 -10.08
N TYR A 321 6.04 9.54 -10.76
CA TYR A 321 5.38 8.32 -10.28
C TYR A 321 5.90 7.07 -11.00
N ILE A 322 6.22 7.19 -12.28
CA ILE A 322 6.64 6.09 -13.15
C ILE A 322 8.14 6.20 -13.39
N LYS A 323 8.88 5.18 -12.94
CA LYS A 323 10.33 5.04 -13.16
C LYS A 323 10.63 4.19 -14.39
#